data_AF-A0A537T8R6-F1
#
_entry.id   AF-A0A537T8R6-F1
#
_cell.length_a   1.000
_cell.length_b   1.000
_cell.length_c   1.000
_cell.angle_alpha   90.00
_cell.angle_beta   90.00
_cell.angle_gamma   90.00
#
_symmetry.space_group_name_H-M   'P 1'
#
loop_
_entity.id
_entity.type
_entity.pdbx_description
1 polymer ?
#
loop_
_entity_poly.entity_id
_entity_poly.type
_entity_poly.pdbx_seq_one_letter_code
_entity_poly.pdbx_strand_id
1 'polypeptide(L)'
;MKRREFISLIGGAAAAWPLVARAQQPAMPVIGFLGPTSADVFADRLRGFQRGLQVGNFVEGENLTIAYRWAEGRFDRLPTLAAELVSRPVAVIVTGATSAAFAAKAATTTIPITFITPEDPVGLGLVASLARPGGNMTGVNLLSSEVTAKRLELLRALLPAARRVVVLVNPADATTTESTLRDVEAAAPAVGLDTHVARARTAGEIDAAFAAFAQEWPDALFVGADPFFTSRRVQLANLASRHALPMTSATLPMPGARSASTSHGCSRAPRPPTCRSCRRRSSSSSSMRRPRARSASKCHRRSLPAPTR
;
A
#
# COMPACT_ATOMS: atom_id res chain seq x y z
N MET A 1 -14.12 37.46 -81.71
CA MET A 1 -14.45 36.39 -80.75
C MET A 1 -14.33 36.95 -79.34
N LYS A 2 -15.46 37.10 -78.64
CA LYS A 2 -15.60 37.98 -77.47
C LYS A 2 -15.59 37.16 -76.17
N ARG A 3 -14.71 37.56 -75.25
CA ARG A 3 -14.40 37.01 -73.90
C ARG A 3 -15.58 36.88 -72.90
N ARG A 4 -16.85 36.88 -73.33
CA ARG A 4 -18.02 36.96 -72.44
C ARG A 4 -18.83 35.66 -72.28
N GLU A 5 -18.51 34.58 -72.99
CA GLU A 5 -19.23 33.30 -72.81
C GLU A 5 -18.57 32.37 -71.78
N PHE A 6 -17.28 32.57 -71.47
CA PHE A 6 -16.54 31.65 -70.60
C PHE A 6 -16.88 31.77 -69.10
N ILE A 7 -17.48 32.88 -68.66
CA ILE A 7 -17.83 33.10 -67.23
C ILE A 7 -19.21 32.52 -66.88
N SER A 8 -20.02 32.14 -67.87
CA SER A 8 -21.34 31.53 -67.63
C SER A 8 -21.29 30.03 -67.30
N LEU A 9 -20.16 29.35 -67.56
CA LEU A 9 -20.06 27.89 -67.42
C LEU A 9 -19.55 27.41 -66.05
N ILE A 10 -19.14 28.31 -65.15
CA ILE A 10 -18.62 27.96 -63.81
C ILE A 10 -19.68 28.17 -62.70
N GLY A 11 -20.85 28.73 -63.03
CA GLY A 11 -21.94 29.01 -62.07
C GLY A 11 -22.97 27.89 -61.87
N GLY A 12 -22.75 26.67 -62.38
CA GLY A 12 -23.79 25.65 -62.53
C GLY A 12 -23.49 24.27 -61.93
N ALA A 13 -22.68 24.17 -60.88
CA ALA A 13 -22.40 22.90 -60.17
C ALA A 13 -22.49 23.05 -58.64
N ALA A 14 -23.51 23.76 -58.17
CA ALA A 14 -23.81 23.91 -56.74
C ALA A 14 -25.15 23.26 -56.40
N ALA A 15 -25.22 21.93 -56.41
CA ALA A 15 -26.24 21.17 -55.68
C ALA A 15 -25.84 19.70 -55.55
N ALA A 16 -25.96 19.17 -54.33
CA ALA A 16 -25.76 17.78 -53.92
C ALA A 16 -24.31 17.34 -53.60
N TRP A 17 -23.65 18.08 -52.71
CA TRP A 17 -22.73 17.44 -51.76
C TRP A 17 -23.60 16.70 -50.72
N PRO A 18 -23.48 15.38 -50.53
CA PRO A 18 -24.04 14.79 -49.33
C PRO A 18 -23.13 15.21 -48.18
N LEU A 19 -23.58 16.21 -47.42
CA LEU A 19 -23.16 16.46 -46.05
C LEU A 19 -23.59 15.26 -45.19
N VAL A 20 -22.98 14.11 -45.42
CA VAL A 20 -22.89 13.06 -44.42
C VAL A 20 -21.53 13.22 -43.75
N ALA A 21 -21.30 14.42 -43.23
CA ALA A 21 -20.54 14.55 -42.01
C ALA A 21 -21.39 13.90 -40.91
N ARG A 22 -21.39 12.56 -40.86
CA ARG A 22 -21.50 11.91 -39.58
C ARG A 22 -20.28 12.40 -38.81
N ALA A 23 -20.48 13.44 -38.02
CA ALA A 23 -19.81 13.53 -36.74
C ALA A 23 -20.14 12.19 -36.05
N GLN A 24 -19.33 11.17 -36.32
CA GLN A 24 -19.15 10.12 -35.34
C GLN A 24 -18.67 10.89 -34.14
N GLN A 25 -19.55 11.07 -33.14
CA GLN A 25 -19.08 11.46 -31.83
C GLN A 25 -17.90 10.55 -31.56
N PRO A 26 -16.70 11.11 -31.24
CA PRO A 26 -15.54 10.29 -31.00
C PRO A 26 -15.98 9.23 -30.01
N ALA A 27 -15.90 7.95 -30.43
CA ALA A 27 -16.40 6.85 -29.62
C ALA A 27 -15.75 6.99 -28.25
N MET A 28 -16.56 7.11 -27.21
CA MET A 28 -16.08 7.40 -25.87
C MET A 28 -15.02 6.33 -25.52
N PRO A 29 -13.76 6.72 -25.30
CA PRO A 29 -12.69 5.75 -25.11
C PRO A 29 -13.01 4.86 -23.91
N VAL A 30 -12.61 3.59 -24.01
CA VAL A 30 -12.78 2.61 -22.94
C VAL A 30 -11.41 2.25 -22.40
N ILE A 31 -11.18 2.51 -21.12
CA ILE A 31 -10.02 1.99 -20.40
C ILE A 31 -10.38 0.64 -19.80
N GLY A 32 -9.62 -0.41 -20.09
CA GLY A 32 -9.69 -1.65 -19.33
C GLY A 32 -8.92 -1.50 -18.03
N PHE A 33 -9.52 -1.77 -16.87
CA PHE A 33 -8.81 -1.74 -15.59
C PHE A 33 -8.78 -3.14 -14.98
N LEU A 34 -7.59 -3.71 -14.80
CA LEU A 34 -7.39 -5.04 -14.21
C LEU A 34 -6.80 -4.90 -12.81
N GLY A 35 -7.66 -5.07 -11.80
CA GLY A 35 -7.32 -4.91 -10.39
C GLY A 35 -7.08 -6.24 -9.66
N PRO A 36 -6.07 -6.33 -8.78
CA PRO A 36 -5.72 -7.57 -8.06
C PRO A 36 -6.69 -7.94 -6.93
N THR A 37 -7.36 -6.95 -6.34
CA THR A 37 -8.23 -7.10 -5.16
C THR A 37 -9.68 -6.73 -5.49
N SER A 38 -10.51 -6.48 -4.49
CA SER A 38 -11.80 -5.82 -4.68
C SER A 38 -11.62 -4.32 -4.94
N ALA A 39 -12.65 -3.68 -5.52
CA ALA A 39 -12.69 -2.22 -5.68
C ALA A 39 -12.52 -1.48 -4.35
N ASP A 40 -13.15 -1.98 -3.27
CA ASP A 40 -13.07 -1.38 -1.93
C ASP A 40 -11.67 -1.44 -1.35
N VAL A 41 -11.00 -2.59 -1.48
CA VAL A 41 -9.62 -2.79 -1.03
C VAL A 41 -8.65 -1.90 -1.84
N PHE A 42 -8.94 -1.66 -3.11
CA PHE A 42 -8.12 -0.83 -3.98
C PHE A 42 -8.50 0.66 -3.98
N ALA A 43 -9.52 1.06 -3.20
CA ALA A 43 -10.19 2.35 -3.34
C ALA A 43 -9.25 3.55 -3.31
N ASP A 44 -8.26 3.57 -2.42
CA ASP A 44 -7.31 4.68 -2.32
C ASP A 44 -6.46 4.85 -3.58
N ARG A 45 -5.98 3.74 -4.15
CA ARG A 45 -5.20 3.74 -5.39
C ARG A 45 -6.09 4.10 -6.57
N LEU A 46 -7.32 3.59 -6.60
CA LEU A 46 -8.30 3.91 -7.63
C LEU A 46 -8.65 5.41 -7.64
N ARG A 47 -8.84 6.02 -6.47
CA ARG A 47 -9.03 7.49 -6.36
C ARG A 47 -7.83 8.26 -6.90
N GLY A 48 -6.61 7.79 -6.62
CA GLY A 48 -5.39 8.38 -7.18
C GLY A 48 -5.37 8.32 -8.71
N PHE A 49 -5.71 7.17 -9.28
CA PHE A 49 -5.84 6.97 -10.73
C PHE A 49 -6.91 7.90 -11.35
N GLN A 50 -8.11 7.95 -10.77
CA GLN A 50 -9.20 8.81 -11.24
C GLN A 50 -8.84 10.29 -11.17
N ARG A 51 -8.15 10.75 -10.11
CA ARG A 51 -7.64 12.13 -10.05
C ARG A 51 -6.60 12.41 -11.14
N GLY A 52 -5.72 11.45 -11.43
CA GLY A 52 -4.76 11.57 -12.52
C GLY A 52 -5.45 11.73 -13.88
N LEU A 53 -6.51 10.96 -14.12
CA LEU A 53 -7.34 11.11 -15.31
C LEU A 53 -7.99 12.51 -15.39
N GLN A 54 -8.53 13.00 -14.28
CA GLN A 54 -9.14 14.34 -14.21
C GLN A 54 -8.15 15.46 -14.54
N VAL A 55 -6.89 15.37 -14.10
CA VAL A 55 -5.83 16.33 -14.47
C VAL A 55 -5.59 16.32 -15.98
N GLY A 56 -5.75 15.16 -16.63
CA GLY A 56 -5.72 15.02 -18.09
C GLY A 56 -7.03 15.39 -18.80
N ASN A 57 -8.00 15.97 -18.08
CA ASN A 57 -9.36 16.24 -18.56
C ASN A 57 -10.14 14.99 -19.00
N PHE A 58 -9.82 13.82 -18.45
CA PHE A 58 -10.60 12.59 -18.61
C PHE A 58 -11.46 12.34 -17.38
N VAL A 59 -12.78 12.28 -17.57
CA VAL A 59 -13.79 12.09 -16.53
C VAL A 59 -14.65 10.88 -16.89
N GLU A 60 -14.65 9.89 -16.01
CA GLU A 60 -15.44 8.67 -16.17
C GLU A 60 -16.94 9.01 -16.22
N GLY A 61 -17.64 8.50 -17.23
CA GLY A 61 -19.06 8.73 -17.47
C GLY A 61 -19.38 9.98 -18.31
N GLU A 62 -18.42 10.88 -18.51
CA GLU A 62 -18.58 12.08 -19.34
C GLU A 62 -17.90 11.92 -20.70
N ASN A 63 -16.59 11.65 -20.69
CA ASN A 63 -15.78 11.56 -21.91
C ASN A 63 -14.85 10.34 -21.95
N LEU A 64 -15.03 9.42 -21.01
CA LEU A 64 -14.30 8.17 -20.88
C LEU A 64 -15.21 7.14 -20.17
N THR A 65 -15.05 5.86 -20.49
CA THR A 65 -15.57 4.78 -19.63
C THR A 65 -14.44 3.90 -19.13
N ILE A 66 -14.62 3.29 -17.95
CA ILE A 66 -13.68 2.32 -17.42
C ILE A 66 -14.37 0.95 -17.29
N ALA A 67 -13.86 -0.02 -18.03
CA ALA A 67 -14.25 -1.42 -17.92
C ALA A 67 -13.43 -2.08 -16.80
N TYR A 68 -13.97 -2.07 -15.58
CA TYR A 68 -13.30 -2.69 -14.42
C TYR A 68 -13.38 -4.22 -14.44
N ARG A 69 -12.27 -4.86 -14.06
CA ARG A 69 -12.16 -6.28 -13.77
C ARG A 69 -11.37 -6.48 -12.49
N TRP A 70 -12.05 -7.04 -11.49
CA TRP A 70 -11.50 -7.25 -10.15
C TRP A 70 -11.27 -8.74 -9.92
N ALA A 71 -10.04 -9.10 -9.57
CA ALA A 71 -9.69 -10.47 -9.24
C ALA A 71 -10.22 -10.90 -7.86
N GLU A 72 -10.62 -9.95 -7.00
CA GLU A 72 -11.13 -10.25 -5.65
C GLU A 72 -10.12 -11.04 -4.80
N GLY A 73 -8.82 -10.76 -4.98
CA GLY A 73 -7.73 -11.47 -4.31
C GLY A 73 -7.45 -12.88 -4.85
N ARG A 74 -8.16 -13.30 -5.91
CA ARG A 74 -7.96 -14.58 -6.61
C ARG A 74 -7.12 -14.36 -7.86
N PHE A 75 -5.80 -14.34 -7.67
CA PHE A 75 -4.82 -14.03 -8.73
C PHE A 75 -4.85 -15.04 -9.89
N ASP A 76 -5.30 -16.27 -9.65
CA ASP A 76 -5.58 -17.31 -10.65
C ASP A 76 -6.63 -16.89 -11.70
N ARG A 77 -7.51 -15.92 -11.39
CA ARG A 77 -8.52 -15.40 -12.32
C ARG A 77 -8.00 -14.30 -13.25
N LEU A 78 -6.83 -13.73 -12.96
CA LEU A 78 -6.28 -12.62 -13.73
C LEU A 78 -6.15 -12.92 -15.24
N PRO A 79 -5.71 -14.12 -15.68
CA PRO A 79 -5.66 -14.45 -17.11
C PRO A 79 -7.02 -14.38 -17.79
N THR A 80 -8.08 -14.95 -17.18
CA THR A 80 -9.44 -14.91 -17.72
C THR A 80 -9.96 -13.48 -17.79
N LEU A 81 -9.76 -12.69 -16.72
CA LEU A 81 -10.19 -11.29 -16.67
C LEU A 81 -9.44 -10.42 -17.69
N ALA A 82 -8.16 -10.70 -17.94
CA ALA A 82 -7.39 -10.04 -18.99
C ALA A 82 -7.94 -10.37 -20.39
N ALA A 83 -8.25 -11.64 -20.66
CA ALA A 83 -8.86 -12.07 -21.91
C ALA A 83 -10.23 -11.39 -22.16
N GLU A 84 -11.04 -11.22 -21.11
CA GLU A 84 -12.30 -10.46 -21.21
C GLU A 84 -12.06 -8.99 -21.61
N LEU A 85 -11.02 -8.34 -21.08
CA LEU A 85 -10.66 -6.97 -21.47
C LEU A 85 -10.19 -6.90 -22.93
N VAL A 86 -9.39 -7.87 -23.38
CA VAL A 86 -8.91 -7.94 -24.77
C VAL A 86 -10.05 -8.22 -25.76
N SER A 87 -11.07 -8.96 -25.35
CA SER A 87 -12.28 -9.20 -26.17
C SER A 87 -13.15 -7.94 -26.38
N ARG A 88 -12.86 -6.86 -25.62
CA ARG A 88 -13.55 -5.58 -25.72
C ARG A 88 -12.69 -4.58 -26.50
N PRO A 89 -13.29 -3.59 -27.17
CA PRO A 89 -12.56 -2.52 -27.85
C PRO A 89 -12.01 -1.50 -26.84
N VAL A 90 -11.13 -1.93 -25.94
CA VAL A 90 -10.44 -1.04 -25.00
C VAL A 90 -9.26 -0.34 -25.67
N ALA A 91 -9.08 0.94 -25.38
CA ALA A 91 -7.99 1.76 -25.92
C ALA A 91 -6.65 1.50 -25.20
N VAL A 92 -6.71 1.15 -23.92
CA VAL A 92 -5.55 0.86 -23.06
C VAL A 92 -6.00 -0.05 -21.92
N ILE A 93 -5.11 -0.93 -21.45
CA ILE A 93 -5.29 -1.74 -20.25
C ILE A 93 -4.40 -1.19 -19.13
N VAL A 94 -5.01 -0.79 -18.03
CA VAL A 94 -4.34 -0.36 -16.80
C VAL A 94 -4.33 -1.54 -15.83
N THR A 95 -3.16 -1.88 -15.30
CA THR A 95 -2.99 -3.01 -14.37
C THR A 95 -2.55 -2.52 -12.99
N GLY A 96 -3.20 -3.05 -11.94
CA GLY A 96 -3.00 -2.60 -10.55
C GLY A 96 -1.96 -3.37 -9.74
N ALA A 97 -1.32 -4.37 -10.33
CA ALA A 97 -0.29 -5.22 -9.72
C ALA A 97 0.56 -5.93 -10.78
N THR A 98 1.70 -6.46 -10.37
CA THR A 98 2.65 -7.19 -11.22
C THR A 98 2.02 -8.43 -11.87
N SER A 99 1.31 -9.26 -11.11
CA SER A 99 0.61 -10.43 -11.68
C SER A 99 -0.47 -10.02 -12.69
N ALA A 100 -1.13 -8.87 -12.50
CA ALA A 100 -2.09 -8.35 -13.47
C ALA A 100 -1.39 -7.87 -14.76
N ALA A 101 -0.20 -7.26 -14.64
CA ALA A 101 0.64 -6.89 -15.78
C ALA A 101 1.05 -8.12 -16.59
N PHE A 102 1.49 -9.22 -15.93
CA PHE A 102 1.80 -10.47 -16.60
C PHE A 102 0.59 -11.09 -17.31
N ALA A 103 -0.58 -11.10 -16.66
CA ALA A 103 -1.81 -11.59 -17.27
C ALA A 103 -2.21 -10.77 -18.51
N ALA A 104 -2.12 -9.44 -18.45
CA ALA A 104 -2.40 -8.57 -19.59
C ALA A 104 -1.38 -8.77 -20.73
N LYS A 105 -0.09 -8.88 -20.40
CA LYS A 105 0.99 -9.15 -21.36
C LYS A 105 0.77 -10.47 -22.12
N ALA A 106 0.34 -11.51 -21.41
CA ALA A 106 0.03 -12.81 -22.00
C ALA A 106 -1.22 -12.75 -22.90
N ALA A 107 -2.17 -11.87 -22.60
CA ALA A 107 -3.44 -11.76 -23.32
C ALA A 107 -3.34 -10.91 -24.60
N THR A 108 -2.40 -9.96 -24.69
CA THR A 108 -2.26 -9.08 -25.87
C THR A 108 -0.87 -8.51 -26.05
N THR A 109 -0.44 -8.43 -27.32
CA THR A 109 0.79 -7.76 -27.76
C THR A 109 0.51 -6.44 -28.49
N THR A 110 -0.77 -6.08 -28.69
CA THR A 110 -1.17 -4.95 -29.54
C THR A 110 -1.85 -3.82 -28.76
N ILE A 111 -2.67 -4.14 -27.77
CA ILE A 111 -3.33 -3.12 -26.94
C ILE A 111 -2.29 -2.53 -25.99
N PRO A 112 -2.17 -1.19 -25.89
CA PRO A 112 -1.27 -0.57 -24.91
C PRO A 112 -1.61 -1.01 -23.48
N ILE A 113 -0.59 -1.35 -22.71
CA ILE A 113 -0.70 -1.75 -21.30
C ILE A 113 0.09 -0.76 -20.45
N THR A 114 -0.56 -0.17 -19.46
CA THR A 114 0.11 0.61 -18.41
C THR A 114 0.11 -0.18 -17.10
N PHE A 115 1.28 -0.40 -16.50
CA PHE A 115 1.41 -1.13 -15.24
C PHE A 115 1.86 -0.25 -14.08
N ILE A 116 1.58 -0.75 -12.87
CA ILE A 116 2.23 -0.33 -11.63
C ILE A 116 2.82 -1.57 -10.96
N THR A 117 4.11 -1.54 -10.63
CA THR A 117 4.84 -2.70 -10.08
C THR A 117 5.83 -2.26 -9.01
N PRO A 118 5.95 -3.00 -7.89
CA PRO A 118 7.01 -2.79 -6.89
C PRO A 118 8.38 -3.35 -7.27
N GLU A 119 8.46 -4.21 -8.30
CA GLU A 119 9.69 -4.84 -8.78
C GLU A 119 10.29 -4.12 -9.98
N ASP A 120 11.56 -4.42 -10.29
CA ASP A 120 12.21 -3.95 -11.52
C ASP A 120 11.49 -4.51 -12.76
N PRO A 121 10.81 -3.68 -13.56
CA PRO A 121 10.08 -4.14 -14.72
C PRO A 121 11.00 -4.63 -15.85
N VAL A 122 12.29 -4.26 -15.85
CA VAL A 122 13.29 -4.77 -16.81
C VAL A 122 13.71 -6.18 -16.42
N GLY A 123 14.10 -6.40 -15.15
CA GLY A 123 14.43 -7.72 -14.62
C GLY A 123 13.27 -8.72 -14.69
N LEU A 124 12.03 -8.24 -14.56
CA LEU A 124 10.81 -9.05 -14.78
C LEU A 124 10.50 -9.31 -16.26
N GLY A 125 11.21 -8.64 -17.18
CA GLY A 125 10.96 -8.73 -18.61
C GLY A 125 9.63 -8.10 -19.05
N LEU A 126 9.00 -7.23 -18.24
CA LEU A 126 7.81 -6.48 -18.65
C LEU A 126 8.16 -5.45 -19.74
N VAL A 127 9.37 -4.89 -19.68
CA VAL A 127 9.89 -3.92 -20.65
C VAL A 127 11.36 -4.20 -20.96
N ALA A 128 11.84 -3.79 -22.14
CA ALA A 128 13.25 -3.96 -22.53
C ALA A 128 14.19 -2.98 -21.80
N SER A 129 13.73 -1.77 -21.53
CA SER A 129 14.45 -0.76 -20.75
C SER A 129 13.49 0.29 -20.18
N LEU A 130 13.89 0.98 -19.12
CA LEU A 130 13.08 2.05 -18.52
C LEU A 130 12.91 3.26 -19.46
N ALA A 131 13.96 3.60 -20.22
CA ALA A 131 13.93 4.74 -21.14
C ALA A 131 13.18 4.42 -22.45
N ARG A 132 13.22 3.16 -22.89
CA ARG A 132 12.61 2.68 -24.14
C ARG A 132 12.02 1.29 -23.89
N PRO A 133 10.72 1.19 -23.58
CA PRO A 133 10.10 -0.07 -23.23
C PRO A 133 10.11 -1.14 -24.33
N GLY A 134 10.09 -0.73 -25.59
CA GLY A 134 10.30 -1.61 -26.75
C GLY A 134 9.09 -2.46 -27.19
N GLY A 135 7.91 -2.28 -26.57
CA GLY A 135 6.69 -3.02 -26.91
C GLY A 135 5.42 -2.23 -26.57
N ASN A 136 4.30 -2.92 -26.37
CA ASN A 136 3.01 -2.33 -26.00
C ASN A 136 2.89 -2.02 -24.50
N MET A 137 3.94 -2.21 -23.70
CA MET A 137 3.90 -2.04 -22.25
C MET A 137 4.71 -0.82 -21.81
N THR A 138 4.17 -0.05 -20.87
CA THR A 138 4.86 1.02 -20.14
C THR A 138 4.27 1.11 -18.73
N GLY A 139 4.84 1.91 -17.81
CA GLY A 139 4.27 1.99 -16.48
C GLY A 139 5.11 2.71 -15.46
N VAL A 140 4.75 2.49 -14.20
CA VAL A 140 5.36 3.07 -13.00
C VAL A 140 6.01 1.96 -12.19
N ASN A 141 7.31 2.07 -11.96
CA ASN A 141 8.03 1.28 -10.96
C ASN A 141 7.99 2.03 -9.61
N LEU A 142 7.57 1.35 -8.55
CA LEU A 142 7.55 1.89 -7.18
C LEU A 142 8.88 1.74 -6.44
N LEU A 143 9.89 1.14 -7.08
CA LEU A 143 11.26 0.95 -6.60
C LEU A 143 11.32 0.23 -5.24
N SER A 144 10.35 -0.60 -4.92
CA SER A 144 10.21 -1.16 -3.58
C SER A 144 11.17 -2.31 -3.32
N SER A 145 11.52 -3.05 -4.38
CA SER A 145 12.44 -4.19 -4.36
C SER A 145 13.89 -3.69 -4.27
N GLU A 146 14.22 -2.66 -5.06
CA GLU A 146 15.51 -2.01 -5.16
C GLU A 146 15.94 -1.33 -3.85
N VAL A 147 14.97 -0.92 -3.02
CA VAL A 147 15.23 -0.31 -1.71
C VAL A 147 15.05 -1.29 -0.54
N THR A 148 14.84 -2.59 -0.78
CA THR A 148 14.68 -3.59 0.29
C THR A 148 15.89 -3.62 1.22
N ALA A 149 17.10 -3.71 0.67
CA ALA A 149 18.33 -3.66 1.45
C ALA A 149 18.41 -2.36 2.27
N LYS A 150 18.06 -1.22 1.66
CA LYS A 150 18.09 0.06 2.36
C LYS A 150 17.06 0.15 3.49
N ARG A 151 15.88 -0.44 3.31
CA ARG A 151 14.86 -0.53 4.36
C ARG A 151 15.33 -1.37 5.55
N LEU A 152 16.05 -2.47 5.29
CA LEU A 152 16.65 -3.29 6.33
C LEU A 152 17.82 -2.58 7.03
N GLU A 153 18.68 -1.88 6.30
CA GLU A 153 19.72 -1.02 6.88
C GLU A 153 19.13 0.07 7.77
N LEU A 154 18.08 0.76 7.31
CA LEU A 154 17.39 1.78 8.10
C LEU A 154 16.76 1.18 9.36
N LEU A 155 16.14 0.00 9.23
CA LEU A 155 15.59 -0.73 10.38
C LEU A 155 16.69 -1.04 11.40
N ARG A 156 17.85 -1.52 10.95
CA ARG A 156 19.02 -1.81 11.80
C ARG A 156 19.61 -0.54 12.44
N ALA A 157 19.66 0.57 11.70
CA ALA A 157 20.16 1.85 12.21
C ALA A 157 19.25 2.45 13.30
N LEU A 158 17.92 2.32 13.13
CA LEU A 158 16.94 2.78 14.12
C LEU A 158 16.84 1.82 15.32
N LEU A 159 17.12 0.53 15.11
CA LEU A 159 17.06 -0.50 16.13
C LEU A 159 18.38 -1.30 16.19
N PRO A 160 19.47 -0.74 16.73
CA PRO A 160 20.78 -1.41 16.75
C PRO A 160 20.84 -2.70 17.57
N ALA A 161 19.82 -2.96 18.40
CA ALA A 161 19.67 -4.20 19.15
C ALA A 161 18.83 -5.26 18.42
N ALA A 162 18.08 -4.88 17.37
CA ALA A 162 17.20 -5.80 16.66
C ALA A 162 17.99 -6.89 15.94
N ARG A 163 17.64 -8.15 16.22
CA ARG A 163 18.20 -9.33 15.57
C ARG A 163 17.14 -10.10 14.81
N ARG A 164 15.94 -10.22 15.37
CA ARG A 164 14.85 -11.00 14.78
C ARG A 164 13.85 -10.10 14.09
N VAL A 165 13.72 -10.25 12.77
CA VAL A 165 12.74 -9.53 11.96
C VAL A 165 11.74 -10.52 11.37
N VAL A 166 10.46 -10.25 11.56
CA VAL A 166 9.42 -11.01 10.84
C VAL A 166 9.11 -10.32 9.53
N VAL A 167 9.09 -11.08 8.44
CA VAL A 167 8.75 -10.64 7.09
C VAL A 167 7.31 -11.07 6.80
N LEU A 168 6.39 -10.11 6.72
CA LEU A 168 4.99 -10.36 6.41
C LEU A 168 4.76 -10.30 4.90
N VAL A 169 4.35 -11.44 4.32
CA VAL A 169 4.09 -11.62 2.88
C VAL A 169 2.70 -12.16 2.61
N ASN A 170 2.15 -11.88 1.43
CA ASN A 170 0.83 -12.34 1.00
C ASN A 170 0.97 -13.49 -0.01
N PRO A 171 0.81 -14.76 0.39
CA PRO A 171 1.04 -15.89 -0.50
C PRO A 171 0.04 -15.99 -1.66
N ALA A 172 -1.03 -15.18 -1.68
CA ALA A 172 -1.92 -15.10 -2.84
C ALA A 172 -1.28 -14.37 -4.03
N ASP A 173 -0.37 -13.42 -3.76
CA ASP A 173 0.46 -12.75 -4.78
C ASP A 173 1.84 -13.42 -4.80
N ALA A 174 1.95 -14.52 -5.55
CA ALA A 174 3.17 -15.32 -5.62
C ALA A 174 4.34 -14.50 -6.18
N THR A 175 4.11 -13.70 -7.22
CA THR A 175 5.15 -12.89 -7.87
C THR A 175 5.78 -11.91 -6.88
N THR A 176 4.96 -11.13 -6.18
CA THR A 176 5.47 -10.14 -5.22
C THR A 176 5.98 -10.77 -3.92
N THR A 177 5.44 -11.92 -3.52
CA THR A 177 5.98 -12.68 -2.39
C THR A 177 7.38 -13.20 -2.69
N GLU A 178 7.59 -13.85 -3.84
CA GLU A 178 8.88 -14.42 -4.22
C GLU A 178 9.96 -13.36 -4.39
N SER A 179 9.64 -12.21 -5.01
CA SER A 179 10.57 -11.09 -5.14
C SER A 179 10.96 -10.53 -3.76
N THR A 180 9.98 -10.26 -2.91
CA THR A 180 10.21 -9.73 -1.55
C THR A 180 11.09 -10.67 -0.73
N LEU A 181 10.80 -11.98 -0.73
CA LEU A 181 11.56 -12.94 0.05
C LEU A 181 13.00 -13.06 -0.45
N ARG A 182 13.20 -13.14 -1.76
CA ARG A 182 14.54 -13.18 -2.38
C ARG A 182 15.39 -11.97 -1.98
N ASP A 183 14.82 -10.78 -2.06
CA ASP A 183 15.55 -9.54 -1.75
C ASP A 183 15.88 -9.43 -0.26
N VAL A 184 14.97 -9.87 0.61
CA VAL A 184 15.20 -9.88 2.06
C VAL A 184 16.25 -10.92 2.44
N GLU A 185 16.17 -12.15 1.90
CA GLU A 185 17.14 -13.22 2.14
C GLU A 185 18.55 -12.81 1.69
N ALA A 186 18.66 -12.10 0.56
CA ALA A 186 19.94 -11.60 0.07
C ALA A 186 20.54 -10.49 0.94
N ALA A 187 19.71 -9.62 1.53
CA ALA A 187 20.17 -8.41 2.21
C ALA A 187 20.27 -8.52 3.75
N ALA A 188 19.38 -9.28 4.39
CA ALA A 188 19.28 -9.33 5.84
C ALA A 188 20.57 -9.82 6.55
N PRO A 189 21.29 -10.86 6.05
CA PRO A 189 22.53 -11.31 6.69
C PRO A 189 23.62 -10.24 6.70
N ALA A 190 23.71 -9.42 5.65
CA ALA A 190 24.70 -8.36 5.52
C ALA A 190 24.54 -7.26 6.58
N VAL A 191 23.34 -7.11 7.15
CA VAL A 191 23.03 -6.17 8.24
C VAL A 191 22.83 -6.85 9.60
N GLY A 192 23.14 -8.16 9.69
CA GLY A 192 23.07 -8.94 10.92
C GLY A 192 21.66 -9.19 11.45
N LEU A 193 20.68 -9.27 10.55
CA LEU A 193 19.28 -9.58 10.87
C LEU A 193 18.97 -11.04 10.50
N ASP A 194 18.33 -11.76 11.41
CA ASP A 194 17.68 -13.04 11.19
C ASP A 194 16.21 -12.82 10.84
N THR A 195 15.72 -13.50 9.80
CA THR A 195 14.40 -13.25 9.23
C THR A 195 13.50 -14.46 9.30
N HIS A 196 12.28 -14.29 9.80
CA HIS A 196 11.24 -15.31 9.79
C HIS A 196 10.04 -14.88 8.97
N VAL A 197 9.47 -15.78 8.17
CA VAL A 197 8.36 -15.45 7.28
C VAL A 197 7.02 -15.67 7.97
N ALA A 198 6.20 -14.62 8.02
CA ALA A 198 4.78 -14.70 8.35
C ALA A 198 3.95 -14.53 7.08
N ARG A 199 2.87 -15.31 6.94
CA ARG A 199 2.00 -15.30 5.77
C ARG A 199 0.60 -14.84 6.14
N ALA A 200 0.05 -13.89 5.40
CA ALA A 200 -1.32 -13.43 5.58
C ALA A 200 -1.96 -12.97 4.26
N ARG A 201 -3.12 -13.53 3.94
CA ARG A 201 -3.97 -13.23 2.78
C ARG A 201 -5.25 -12.49 3.18
N THR A 202 -5.61 -12.51 4.47
CA THR A 202 -6.84 -11.92 4.99
C THR A 202 -6.57 -11.04 6.21
N ALA A 203 -7.51 -10.14 6.53
CA ALA A 203 -7.38 -9.26 7.68
C ALA A 203 -7.29 -10.05 9.00
N GLY A 204 -8.04 -11.15 9.13
CA GLY A 204 -7.97 -12.02 10.30
C GLY A 204 -6.65 -12.81 10.38
N GLU A 205 -6.06 -13.17 9.24
CA GLU A 205 -4.72 -13.78 9.21
C GLU A 205 -3.62 -12.79 9.64
N ILE A 206 -3.79 -11.49 9.39
CA ILE A 206 -2.90 -10.46 9.95
C ILE A 206 -3.01 -10.44 11.49
N ASP A 207 -4.24 -10.42 12.02
CA ASP A 207 -4.46 -10.41 13.47
C ASP A 207 -3.89 -11.70 14.12
N ALA A 208 -4.09 -12.85 13.46
CA ALA A 208 -3.54 -14.13 13.90
C ALA A 208 -2.00 -14.16 13.87
N ALA A 209 -1.38 -13.53 12.87
CA ALA A 209 0.09 -13.42 12.81
C ALA A 209 0.63 -12.63 14.01
N PHE A 210 0.00 -11.51 14.38
CA PHE A 210 0.37 -10.74 15.57
C PHE A 210 0.13 -11.54 16.87
N ALA A 211 -0.95 -12.30 16.95
CA ALA A 211 -1.20 -13.18 18.09
C ALA A 211 -0.14 -14.29 18.22
N ALA A 212 0.32 -14.84 17.11
CA ALA A 212 1.36 -15.88 17.08
C ALA A 212 2.72 -15.37 17.61
N PHE A 213 3.02 -14.07 17.45
CA PHE A 213 4.25 -13.46 17.99
C PHE A 213 4.33 -13.52 19.52
N ALA A 214 3.22 -13.75 20.23
CA ALA A 214 3.23 -13.88 21.69
C ALA A 214 4.11 -15.03 22.19
N GLN A 215 4.33 -16.08 21.39
CA GLN A 215 5.23 -17.17 21.75
C GLN A 215 6.69 -16.75 21.64
N GLU A 216 7.01 -15.98 20.61
CA GLU A 216 8.37 -15.53 20.32
C GLU A 216 8.33 -14.15 19.65
N TRP A 217 8.47 -13.11 20.47
CA TRP A 217 8.24 -11.74 20.02
C TRP A 217 9.37 -11.27 19.09
N PRO A 218 9.06 -10.74 17.89
CA PRO A 218 10.08 -10.19 17.00
C PRO A 218 10.55 -8.81 17.46
N ASP A 219 11.77 -8.45 17.10
CA ASP A 219 12.30 -7.11 17.36
C ASP A 219 11.71 -6.07 16.39
N ALA A 220 11.32 -6.52 15.19
CA ALA A 220 10.69 -5.68 14.19
C ALA A 220 9.86 -6.48 13.16
N LEU A 221 8.95 -5.77 12.49
CA LEU A 221 8.14 -6.27 11.38
C LEU A 221 8.53 -5.61 10.06
N PHE A 222 8.90 -6.40 9.06
CA PHE A 222 9.06 -5.97 7.69
C PHE A 222 7.82 -6.36 6.89
N VAL A 223 7.08 -5.38 6.37
CA VAL A 223 5.89 -5.62 5.55
C VAL A 223 6.28 -5.59 4.06
N GLY A 224 5.93 -6.64 3.33
CA GLY A 224 6.13 -6.75 1.88
C GLY A 224 5.34 -5.70 1.09
N ALA A 225 5.79 -5.41 -0.14
CA ALA A 225 5.28 -4.34 -0.99
C ALA A 225 3.98 -4.73 -1.74
N ASP A 226 3.01 -5.29 -1.04
CA ASP A 226 1.80 -5.89 -1.62
C ASP A 226 0.58 -4.93 -1.59
N PRO A 227 -0.32 -4.98 -2.61
CA PRO A 227 -1.53 -4.15 -2.67
C PRO A 227 -2.51 -4.38 -1.51
N PHE A 228 -2.70 -5.63 -1.09
CA PHE A 228 -3.55 -5.97 0.04
C PHE A 228 -2.99 -5.38 1.35
N PHE A 229 -1.70 -5.49 1.64
CA PHE A 229 -1.11 -4.83 2.82
C PHE A 229 -1.16 -3.31 2.76
N THR A 230 -1.01 -2.72 1.56
CA THR A 230 -1.17 -1.26 1.37
C THR A 230 -2.57 -0.77 1.77
N SER A 231 -3.61 -1.55 1.46
CA SER A 231 -4.99 -1.25 1.88
C SER A 231 -5.21 -1.38 3.39
N ARG A 232 -4.42 -2.25 4.05
CA ARG A 232 -4.49 -2.54 5.49
C ARG A 232 -3.48 -1.77 6.32
N ARG A 233 -2.82 -0.75 5.74
CA ARG A 233 -1.80 0.05 6.43
C ARG A 233 -2.26 0.63 7.78
N VAL A 234 -3.53 1.00 7.91
CA VAL A 234 -4.11 1.48 9.18
C VAL A 234 -4.23 0.35 10.22
N GLN A 235 -4.67 -0.84 9.81
CA GLN A 235 -4.73 -2.02 10.68
C GLN A 235 -3.31 -2.38 11.16
N LEU A 236 -2.36 -2.48 10.23
CA LEU A 236 -0.96 -2.80 10.53
C LEU A 236 -0.33 -1.77 11.48
N ALA A 237 -0.50 -0.47 11.21
CA ALA A 237 0.01 0.59 12.06
C ALA A 237 -0.61 0.56 13.47
N ASN A 238 -1.91 0.27 13.59
CA ASN A 238 -2.59 0.16 14.87
C ASN A 238 -2.11 -1.05 15.67
N LEU A 239 -1.97 -2.22 15.04
CA LEU A 239 -1.45 -3.42 15.68
C LEU A 239 0.01 -3.20 16.14
N ALA A 240 0.86 -2.71 15.25
CA ALA A 240 2.26 -2.38 15.56
C ALA A 240 2.37 -1.40 16.73
N SER A 241 1.55 -0.33 16.74
CA SER A 241 1.54 0.65 17.83
C SER A 241 1.05 0.07 19.15
N ARG A 242 -0.03 -0.73 19.13
CA ARG A 242 -0.60 -1.36 20.34
C ARG A 242 0.39 -2.30 21.02
N HIS A 243 1.19 -3.00 20.24
CA HIS A 243 2.17 -3.96 20.75
C HIS A 243 3.60 -3.41 20.82
N ALA A 244 3.78 -2.10 20.61
CA ALA A 244 5.10 -1.44 20.58
C ALA A 244 6.12 -2.17 19.67
N LEU A 245 5.65 -2.72 18.54
CA LEU A 245 6.46 -3.44 17.57
C LEU A 245 6.88 -2.48 16.45
N PRO A 246 8.17 -2.12 16.33
CA PRO A 246 8.64 -1.32 15.21
C PRO A 246 8.36 -2.00 13.87
N MET A 247 7.91 -1.23 12.87
CA MET A 247 7.61 -1.78 11.55
C MET A 247 8.14 -0.92 10.40
N THR A 248 8.49 -1.58 9.29
CA THR A 248 8.81 -0.93 8.01
C THR A 248 7.86 -1.40 6.91
N SER A 249 7.32 -0.47 6.13
CA SER A 249 6.41 -0.74 5.00
C SER A 249 6.84 0.05 3.77
N ALA A 250 6.61 -0.50 2.57
CA ALA A 250 6.98 0.16 1.31
C ALA A 250 6.24 1.48 1.05
N THR A 251 5.07 1.68 1.66
CA THR A 251 4.31 2.93 1.61
C THR A 251 4.16 3.53 3.00
N LEU A 252 4.31 4.85 3.08
CA LEU A 252 4.03 5.59 4.31
C LEU A 252 2.52 5.56 4.60
N PRO A 253 2.11 5.47 5.87
CA PRO A 253 0.76 5.86 6.25
C PRO A 253 0.54 7.31 5.80
N MET A 254 -0.54 7.57 5.05
CA MET A 254 -0.91 8.93 4.69
C MET A 254 -0.95 9.81 5.96
N PRO A 255 -0.36 11.03 5.92
CA PRO A 255 -0.36 11.93 7.06
C PRO A 255 -1.82 12.31 7.37
N GLY A 256 -2.33 11.78 8.48
CA GLY A 256 -3.74 11.89 8.87
C GLY A 256 -4.13 10.90 9.95
N ALA A 257 -3.46 9.74 10.00
CA ALA A 257 -3.39 8.94 11.22
C ALA A 257 -2.43 9.66 12.18
N ARG A 258 -2.98 10.36 13.18
CA ARG A 258 -2.21 10.96 14.28
C ARG A 258 -1.55 9.85 15.12
N SER A 259 -0.46 9.26 14.63
CA SER A 259 0.59 8.73 15.49
C SER A 259 1.55 9.88 15.73
N ALA A 260 1.77 10.21 17.01
CA ALA A 260 2.62 11.32 17.44
C ALA A 260 3.93 11.34 16.66
N SER A 261 4.10 12.40 15.86
CA SER A 261 5.37 12.73 15.23
C SER A 261 6.36 13.07 16.34
N THR A 262 7.40 12.25 16.49
CA THR A 262 8.62 12.63 17.19
C THR A 262 9.35 13.64 16.31
N SER A 263 8.91 14.90 16.35
CA SER A 263 9.68 16.01 15.82
C SER A 263 10.98 16.11 16.61
N HIS A 264 12.11 15.84 15.95
CA HIS A 264 13.42 16.22 16.46
C HIS A 264 13.55 17.73 16.41
N GLY A 265 13.10 18.39 17.49
CA GLY A 265 13.41 19.77 17.81
C GLY A 265 14.42 19.77 18.94
N CYS A 266 15.69 20.00 18.62
CA CYS A 266 16.73 20.26 19.60
C CYS A 266 16.37 21.55 20.36
N SER A 267 15.79 21.41 21.54
CA SER A 267 15.47 22.51 22.45
C SER A 267 16.20 22.25 23.75
N ARG A 268 17.26 23.03 23.98
CA ARG A 268 17.90 23.17 25.29
C ARG A 268 16.85 23.69 26.27
N ALA A 269 16.36 22.82 27.15
CA ALA A 269 15.55 23.24 28.29
C ALA A 269 16.41 24.08 29.27
N PRO A 270 15.96 25.27 29.70
CA PRO A 270 16.58 25.97 30.82
C PRO A 270 16.28 25.24 32.13
N ARG A 271 17.31 25.07 32.96
CA ARG A 271 17.18 24.56 34.33
C ARG A 271 16.27 25.48 35.17
N PRO A 272 15.40 24.95 36.05
CA PRO A 272 14.66 25.78 36.99
C PRO A 272 15.61 26.35 38.06
N PRO A 273 15.39 27.58 38.55
CA PRO A 273 16.29 28.20 39.51
C PRO A 273 16.18 27.54 40.89
N THR A 274 17.34 27.35 41.48
CA THR A 274 17.58 26.98 42.87
C THR A 274 16.96 28.00 43.81
N CYS A 275 16.03 27.58 44.66
CA CYS A 275 15.58 28.37 45.81
C CYS A 275 16.44 27.99 47.03
N ARG A 276 17.41 28.83 47.37
CA ARG A 276 18.20 28.72 48.61
C ARG A 276 18.12 30.05 49.36
N SER A 277 17.89 29.92 50.67
CA SER A 277 17.90 30.94 51.74
C SER A 277 16.56 31.61 52.07
N CYS A 278 15.91 31.11 53.12
CA CYS A 278 15.73 31.94 54.30
C CYS A 278 15.87 31.08 55.56
N ARG A 279 16.71 31.55 56.46
CA ARG A 279 17.19 30.91 57.68
C ARG A 279 16.58 31.69 58.84
N ARG A 280 15.86 31.04 59.78
CA ARG A 280 16.03 31.19 61.23
C ARG A 280 14.90 30.57 62.06
N ARG A 281 15.35 29.76 63.06
CA ARG A 281 14.87 29.61 64.46
C ARG A 281 13.43 29.08 64.63
N SER A 282 13.14 28.14 65.53
CA SER A 282 13.78 27.75 66.80
C SER A 282 13.19 26.42 67.31
N SER A 283 13.98 25.69 68.10
CA SER A 283 13.60 24.91 69.31
C SER A 283 12.36 24.00 69.22
N SER A 284 12.41 22.69 69.42
CA SER A 284 12.93 22.01 70.61
C SER A 284 12.50 20.53 70.54
N SER A 285 13.29 19.63 71.14
CA SER A 285 12.92 18.43 71.94
C SER A 285 11.56 17.75 71.64
N SER A 286 11.38 16.43 71.58
CA SER A 286 12.10 15.28 72.15
C SER A 286 11.21 14.04 71.97
N SER A 287 11.85 12.87 71.97
CA SER A 287 11.38 11.58 72.51
C SER A 287 10.18 10.84 71.89
N MET A 288 10.49 9.61 71.44
CA MET A 288 9.84 8.34 71.80
C MET A 288 8.32 8.33 72.07
N ARG A 289 7.61 7.46 71.32
CA ARG A 289 6.95 6.25 71.87
C ARG A 289 6.22 5.46 70.76
N ARG A 290 6.53 4.16 70.67
CA ARG A 290 5.54 3.12 70.31
C ARG A 290 4.68 2.83 71.56
N PRO A 291 3.47 2.26 71.43
CA PRO A 291 3.36 0.80 71.50
C PRO A 291 2.24 0.16 70.64
N ARG A 292 2.26 -1.17 70.68
CA ARG A 292 1.42 -2.21 70.04
C ARG A 292 -0.01 -2.30 70.59
N ALA A 293 -0.94 -2.84 69.78
CA ALA A 293 -1.94 -3.87 70.14
C ALA A 293 -2.60 -4.40 68.83
N ARG A 294 -2.46 -5.66 68.42
CA ARG A 294 -3.26 -6.87 68.75
C ARG A 294 -4.78 -6.72 68.56
N SER A 295 -5.36 -7.41 67.57
CA SER A 295 -6.25 -8.56 67.80
C SER A 295 -6.65 -9.26 66.49
N ALA A 296 -6.70 -10.59 66.53
CA ALA A 296 -7.13 -11.48 65.46
C ALA A 296 -8.59 -11.95 65.68
N SER A 297 -9.29 -12.26 64.59
CA SER A 297 -10.47 -13.16 64.56
C SER A 297 -10.75 -13.54 63.09
N LYS A 298 -10.29 -14.71 62.60
CA LYS A 298 -10.96 -16.03 62.54
C LYS A 298 -12.26 -16.10 61.70
N CYS A 299 -12.11 -16.82 60.57
CA CYS A 299 -12.97 -17.87 59.99
C CYS A 299 -14.47 -17.61 59.70
N HIS A 300 -14.88 -17.78 58.43
CA HIS A 300 -15.61 -19.00 58.01
C HIS A 300 -15.69 -19.17 56.48
N ARG A 301 -15.29 -20.36 56.00
CA ARG A 301 -15.69 -20.95 54.72
C ARG A 301 -17.19 -21.25 54.75
N ARG A 302 -17.88 -21.14 53.61
CA ARG A 302 -18.91 -22.12 53.24
C ARG A 302 -19.09 -22.21 51.72
N SER A 303 -19.30 -23.44 51.33
CA SER A 303 -19.30 -24.07 50.01
C SER A 303 -20.65 -23.99 49.29
N LEU A 304 -20.58 -24.25 47.97
CA LEU A 304 -21.62 -24.49 46.97
C LEU A 304 -22.85 -25.30 47.44
N PRO A 305 -23.96 -25.27 46.67
CA PRO A 305 -24.19 -26.38 45.73
C PRO A 305 -24.80 -25.99 44.37
N ALA A 306 -24.44 -26.74 43.32
CA ALA A 306 -25.33 -27.10 42.20
C ALA A 306 -26.00 -28.47 42.57
N PRO A 307 -27.10 -28.98 41.96
CA PRO A 307 -27.15 -29.28 40.51
C PRO A 307 -28.56 -29.38 39.82
N THR A 308 -28.52 -29.80 38.55
CA THR A 308 -29.55 -30.44 37.67
C THR A 308 -30.68 -29.53 37.12
N ARG A 309 -30.98 -29.54 35.82
CA ARG A 309 -31.02 -30.62 34.80
C ARG A 309 -30.58 -30.13 33.43
#